data_AF-A0A6J6CQ37-F1
#
_entry.id   AF-A0A6J6CQ37-F1
#
_cell.length_a   1.000
_cell.length_b   1.000
_cell.length_c   1.000
_cell.angle_alpha   90.00
_cell.angle_beta   90.00
_cell.angle_gamma   90.00
#
_symmetry.space_group_name_H-M   'P 1'
#
loop_
_entity.id
_entity.type
_entity.pdbx_description
1 polymer ?
#
loop_
_entity_poly.entity_id
_entity_poly.type
_entity_poly.pdbx_seq_one_letter_code
_entity_poly.pdbx_strand_id
1 'polypeptide(L)'
;MSNPDDKSASGRAGLVDEPIIVSSIHSAKGLEFPVVILCGVSGGHGKFSRADLLASRKTVYVGCTRALEELHLVATPEGSLTADLSAALNP
;
A
#
# COMPACT_ATOMS: atom_id res chain seq x y z
N MET A 1 6.54 21.99 3.60
CA MET A 1 5.71 21.02 2.84
C MET A 1 6.29 20.96 1.43
N SER A 2 6.79 19.81 1.01
CA SER A 2 7.43 19.65 -0.32
C SER A 2 6.37 19.59 -1.42
N ASN A 3 6.59 20.30 -2.53
CA ASN A 3 5.65 20.43 -3.64
C ASN A 3 5.48 19.09 -4.39
N PRO A 4 4.25 18.56 -4.56
CA PRO A 4 4.02 17.26 -5.19
C PRO A 4 4.28 17.21 -6.71
N ASP A 5 4.36 18.35 -7.39
CA ASP A 5 4.61 18.43 -8.86
C ASP A 5 6.09 18.64 -9.24
N ASP A 6 6.99 18.66 -8.26
CA ASP A 6 8.42 18.89 -8.49
C ASP A 6 9.13 17.61 -8.97
N LYS A 7 9.28 17.47 -10.30
CA LYS A 7 10.04 16.37 -10.92
C LYS A 7 11.55 16.39 -10.61
N SER A 8 12.09 17.41 -9.94
CA SER A 8 13.48 17.42 -9.46
C SER A 8 13.69 16.65 -8.16
N ALA A 9 12.60 16.23 -7.48
CA ALA A 9 12.69 15.44 -6.25
C ALA A 9 13.31 14.05 -6.47
N SER A 10 13.33 13.54 -7.71
CA SER A 10 13.98 12.27 -8.05
C SER A 10 15.50 12.26 -7.79
N GLY A 11 16.12 13.43 -7.61
CA GLY A 11 17.55 13.59 -7.32
C GLY A 11 17.92 13.74 -5.84
N ARG A 12 16.96 13.87 -4.91
CA ARG A 12 17.27 14.05 -3.47
C ARG A 12 17.39 12.76 -2.68
N ALA A 13 16.92 11.63 -3.22
CA ALA A 13 17.04 10.33 -2.57
C ALA A 13 18.51 9.93 -2.34
N GLY A 14 19.45 10.44 -3.14
CA GLY A 14 20.89 10.22 -2.97
C GLY A 14 21.59 11.14 -1.96
N LEU A 15 20.85 12.03 -1.26
CA LEU A 15 21.41 12.93 -0.23
C LEU A 15 21.20 12.41 1.20
N VAL A 16 20.52 11.28 1.36
CA VAL A 16 20.24 10.63 2.65
C VAL A 16 20.58 9.15 2.52
N ASP A 17 21.26 8.59 3.52
CA ASP A 17 21.68 7.18 3.48
C ASP A 17 20.47 6.22 3.53
N GLU A 18 19.38 6.62 4.20
CA GLU A 18 18.17 5.81 4.37
C GLU A 18 16.89 6.64 4.10
N PRO A 19 16.51 6.82 2.83
CA PRO A 19 15.28 7.54 2.49
C PRO A 19 14.02 6.71 2.78
N ILE A 20 12.96 7.39 3.21
CA ILE A 20 11.61 6.82 3.18
C ILE A 20 11.08 6.91 1.74
N ILE A 21 10.62 5.77 1.22
CA ILE A 21 10.06 5.68 -0.13
C ILE A 21 8.53 5.70 -0.05
N VAL A 22 7.93 6.76 -0.59
CA VAL A 22 6.48 6.85 -0.76
C VAL A 22 6.16 6.59 -2.23
N SER A 23 5.33 5.57 -2.50
CA SER A 23 4.97 5.20 -3.86
C SER A 23 3.57 4.58 -3.93
N SER A 24 3.05 4.44 -5.14
CA SER A 24 1.87 3.59 -5.37
C SER A 24 2.27 2.11 -5.33
N ILE A 25 1.32 1.23 -4.96
CA ILE A 25 1.57 -0.23 -4.96
C ILE A 25 2.00 -0.74 -6.34
N HIS A 26 1.45 -0.15 -7.41
CA HIS A 26 1.82 -0.50 -8.78
C HIS A 26 3.28 -0.17 -9.09
N SER A 27 3.77 0.98 -8.63
CA SER A 27 5.16 1.43 -8.81
C SER A 27 6.15 0.60 -8.01
N ALA A 28 5.73 0.06 -6.88
CA ALA A 28 6.55 -0.82 -6.04
C ALA A 28 6.64 -2.28 -6.57
N LYS A 29 6.00 -2.60 -7.69
CA LYS A 29 6.00 -3.98 -8.22
C LYS A 29 7.43 -4.42 -8.58
N GLY A 30 7.89 -5.51 -7.96
CA GLY A 30 9.23 -6.07 -8.19
C GLY A 30 10.30 -5.47 -7.28
N LEU A 31 9.94 -4.54 -6.40
CA LEU A 31 10.78 -4.05 -5.31
C LEU A 31 10.41 -4.76 -4.01
N GLU A 32 11.35 -4.81 -3.07
CA GLU A 32 11.16 -5.38 -1.74
C GLU A 32 11.81 -4.45 -0.71
N PHE A 33 11.21 -4.37 0.48
CA PHE A 33 11.64 -3.49 1.55
C PHE A 33 11.61 -4.25 2.89
N PRO A 34 12.54 -3.98 3.81
CA PRO A 34 12.53 -4.58 5.15
C PRO A 34 11.18 -4.35 5.85
N VAL A 35 10.71 -3.10 5.82
CA VAL A 35 9.45 -2.68 6.44
C VAL A 35 8.55 -2.01 5.39
N VAL A 36 7.28 -2.39 5.34
CA VAL A 36 6.27 -1.75 4.48
C VAL A 36 5.09 -1.29 5.32
N ILE A 37 4.68 -0.04 5.11
CA ILE A 37 3.43 0.52 5.63
C ILE A 37 2.47 0.66 4.46
N LEU A 38 1.43 -0.18 4.42
CA LEU A 38 0.41 -0.16 3.39
C LEU A 38 -0.79 0.67 3.88
N CYS A 39 -0.91 1.89 3.37
CA CYS A 39 -1.98 2.82 3.73
C CYS A 39 -3.14 2.79 2.74
N GLY A 40 -4.32 3.25 3.18
CA GLY A 40 -5.47 3.47 2.30
C GLY A 40 -6.11 2.18 1.81
N VAL A 41 -5.96 1.09 2.56
CA VAL A 41 -6.55 -0.21 2.29
C VAL A 41 -8.06 -0.14 2.62
N SER A 42 -8.82 0.62 1.83
CA SER A 42 -10.28 0.69 1.91
C SER A 42 -10.86 -0.18 0.81
N GLY A 43 -11.68 -1.17 1.19
CA GLY A 43 -12.56 -1.83 0.25
C GLY A 43 -13.52 -0.78 -0.28
N GLY A 44 -13.41 -0.43 -1.56
CA GLY A 44 -13.89 0.86 -2.08
C GLY A 44 -15.33 1.23 -1.69
N HIS A 45 -15.59 2.52 -1.59
CA HIS A 45 -16.93 3.07 -1.39
C HIS A 45 -17.74 3.00 -2.70
N GLY A 46 -18.73 2.10 -2.79
CA GLY A 46 -19.64 2.01 -3.94
C GLY A 46 -20.02 0.60 -4.37
N LYS A 47 -20.84 0.49 -5.43
CA LYS A 47 -21.21 -0.80 -6.04
C LYS A 47 -20.08 -1.28 -6.96
N PHE A 48 -19.05 -1.88 -6.39
CA PHE A 48 -17.98 -2.52 -7.17
C PHE A 48 -18.44 -3.87 -7.70
N SER A 49 -18.05 -4.19 -8.94
CA SER A 49 -18.24 -5.54 -9.45
C SER A 49 -17.31 -6.51 -8.72
N ARG A 50 -17.63 -7.81 -8.78
CA ARG A 50 -16.74 -8.86 -8.24
C ARG A 50 -15.35 -8.82 -8.88
N ALA A 51 -15.25 -8.40 -10.15
CA ALA A 51 -13.98 -8.28 -10.86
C ALA A 51 -13.13 -7.13 -10.29
N ASP A 52 -13.75 -5.99 -9.98
CA ASP A 52 -13.07 -4.83 -9.39
C ASP A 52 -12.55 -5.14 -7.98
N LEU A 53 -13.37 -5.83 -7.18
CA LEU A 53 -12.96 -6.29 -5.85
C LEU A 53 -11.78 -7.27 -5.93
N LEU A 54 -11.79 -8.19 -6.90
CA LEU A 54 -10.68 -9.12 -7.10
C LEU A 54 -9.41 -8.40 -7.56
N ALA A 55 -9.52 -7.40 -8.45
CA ALA A 55 -8.39 -6.60 -8.89
C ALA A 55 -7.79 -5.81 -7.71
N SER A 56 -8.63 -5.16 -6.91
CA SER A 56 -8.21 -4.46 -5.68
C SER A 56 -7.48 -5.39 -4.71
N ARG A 57 -8.02 -6.60 -4.46
CA ARG A 57 -7.37 -7.62 -3.62
C ARG A 57 -6.01 -8.06 -4.16
N LYS A 58 -5.89 -8.25 -5.48
CA LYS A 58 -4.60 -8.57 -6.12
C LYS A 58 -3.58 -7.44 -5.94
N THR A 59 -3.99 -6.20 -6.08
CA THR A 59 -3.11 -5.05 -5.84
C THR A 59 -2.65 -5.01 -4.38
N VAL A 60 -3.56 -5.17 -3.41
CA VAL A 60 -3.19 -5.21 -1.99
C VAL A 60 -2.24 -6.38 -1.70
N TYR A 61 -2.50 -7.57 -2.25
CA TYR A 61 -1.59 -8.72 -2.12
C TYR A 61 -0.17 -8.42 -2.64
N VAL A 62 -0.07 -7.73 -3.78
CA VAL A 62 1.24 -7.26 -4.28
C VAL A 62 1.90 -6.34 -3.26
N GLY A 63 1.16 -5.41 -2.65
CA GLY A 63 1.66 -4.53 -1.59
C GLY A 63 2.16 -5.28 -0.36
N CYS A 64 1.39 -6.26 0.13
CA CYS A 64 1.75 -7.10 1.27
C CYS A 64 3.05 -7.88 0.99
N THR A 65 3.20 -8.41 -0.21
CA THR A 65 4.39 -9.17 -0.64
C THR A 65 5.58 -8.29 -1.01
N ARG A 66 5.58 -7.00 -0.69
CA ARG A 66 6.78 -6.14 -0.75
C ARG A 66 7.54 -6.10 0.57
N ALA A 67 6.92 -6.53 1.68
CA ALA A 67 7.55 -6.58 2.99
C ALA A 67 8.39 -7.85 3.16
N LEU A 68 9.59 -7.72 3.70
CA LEU A 68 10.45 -8.84 4.05
C LEU A 68 10.37 -9.21 5.54
N GLU A 69 10.31 -8.21 6.43
CA GLU A 69 10.37 -8.40 7.88
C GLU A 69 9.06 -7.98 8.54
N GLU A 70 8.62 -6.73 8.31
CA GLU A 70 7.42 -6.18 8.94
C GLU A 70 6.44 -5.58 7.93
N LEU A 71 5.16 -5.90 8.11
CA LEU A 71 4.05 -5.34 7.35
C LEU A 71 3.07 -4.66 8.30
N HIS A 72 2.90 -3.35 8.12
CA HIS A 72 1.92 -2.55 8.84
C HIS A 72 0.77 -2.19 7.90
N LEU A 73 -0.43 -2.67 8.19
CA LEU A 73 -1.63 -2.36 7.40
C LEU A 73 -2.43 -1.25 8.08
N VAL A 74 -2.71 -0.17 7.35
CA VAL A 74 -3.57 0.93 7.82
C VAL A 74 -4.84 0.94 6.99
N ALA A 75 -5.94 0.55 7.63
CA ALA A 75 -7.26 0.43 7.02
C ALA A 75 -8.29 1.31 7.75
N THR A 76 -9.31 1.75 7.03
CA THR A 76 -10.47 2.44 7.62
C THR A 76 -11.50 1.42 8.10
N PRO A 77 -12.23 1.67 9.21
CA PRO A 77 -13.20 0.73 9.74
C PRO A 77 -14.29 0.30 8.75
N GLU A 78 -14.69 1.18 7.83
CA GLU A 78 -15.88 1.01 6.98
C GLU A 78 -15.61 0.29 5.64
N GLY A 79 -14.44 -0.34 5.46
CA GLY A 79 -14.03 -0.99 4.20
C GLY A 79 -14.35 -2.48 4.14
N SER A 80 -14.76 -2.99 2.97
CA SER A 80 -14.99 -4.44 2.76
C SER A 80 -13.75 -5.28 3.05
N LEU A 81 -12.57 -4.74 2.75
CA LEU A 81 -11.29 -5.39 2.99
C LEU A 81 -10.90 -5.39 4.47
N THR A 82 -11.32 -4.37 5.24
CA THR A 82 -11.11 -4.31 6.69
C THR A 82 -11.88 -5.43 7.39
N ALA A 83 -13.11 -5.72 6.95
CA ALA A 83 -13.87 -6.85 7.47
C ALA A 83 -13.17 -8.20 7.18
N ASP A 84 -12.67 -8.38 5.95
CA ASP A 84 -11.90 -9.58 5.57
C ASP A 84 -10.64 -9.74 6.44
N LEU A 85 -9.89 -8.65 6.66
CA LEU A 85 -8.67 -8.65 7.48
C LEU A 85 -8.98 -8.89 8.96
N SER A 86 -10.04 -8.29 9.50
CA SER A 86 -10.46 -8.48 10.89
C SER A 86 -10.85 -9.93 11.16
N ALA A 87 -11.55 -10.58 10.23
CA ALA A 87 -11.90 -11.99 10.33
C ALA A 87 -10.66 -12.90 10.26
N ALA A 88 -9.68 -12.57 9.40
CA ALA A 88 -8.45 -13.34 9.30
C ALA A 88 -7.55 -13.24 10.55
N LEU A 89 -7.59 -12.10 11.26
CA LEU A 89 -6.77 -11.84 12.45
C LEU A 89 -7.42 -12.32 13.76
N ASN A 90 -8.75 -12.52 13.78
CA ASN A 90 -9.51 -13.00 14.94
C ASN A 90 -10.40 -14.18 14.51
N PRO A 91 -9.84 -15.40 14.38
CA PRO A 91 -10.54 -16.57 13.85
C PRO A 91 -11.66 -17.10 14.77
#